data_AF-A0A918DB25-F1
#
_entry.id   AF-A0A918DB25-F1
#
_cell.length_a   1.000
_cell.length_b   1.000
_cell.length_c   1.000
_cell.angle_alpha   90.00
_cell.angle_beta   90.00
_cell.angle_gamma   90.00
#
_symmetry.space_group_name_H-M   'P 1'
#
loop_
_entity.id
_entity.type
_entity.pdbx_description
1 polymer ?
#
loop_
_entity_poly.entity_id
_entity_poly.type
_entity_poly.pdbx_seq_one_letter_code
_entity_poly.pdbx_strand_id
1 'polypeptide(L)'
;MTATASAAAAERVLGLGAMEVVDYHDPNWSAKVRGGFDAALIIATSTADAALPLVRDGGRLCSLTSDAPPEERGIMSWDLYVEPNAAQLVQLAEQAAAGTLKLAPEPLPLNEGPAAFARVVTGRAGGKKIVLTRA
;
A
#
# COMPACT_ATOMS: atom_id res chain seq x y z
N MET A 1 13.06 2.33 3.21
CA MET A 1 12.08 1.51 2.45
C MET A 1 12.09 2.02 1.01
N THR A 2 12.15 1.11 0.05
CA THR A 2 11.84 1.39 -1.37
C THR A 2 10.35 1.08 -1.57
N ALA A 3 9.62 2.00 -2.20
CA ALA A 3 8.20 1.84 -2.47
C ALA A 3 7.95 1.85 -3.97
N THR A 4 6.89 1.19 -4.41
CA THR A 4 6.39 1.34 -5.77
C THR A 4 5.15 2.21 -5.81
N ALA A 5 5.06 3.12 -6.77
CA ALA A 5 3.90 3.99 -6.97
C ALA A 5 3.89 4.56 -8.39
N SER A 6 2.72 4.97 -8.89
CA SER A 6 2.67 5.71 -10.16
C SER A 6 3.51 6.98 -10.10
N ALA A 7 4.03 7.44 -11.25
CA ALA A 7 4.75 8.71 -11.33
C ALA A 7 4.00 9.88 -10.65
N ALA A 8 2.69 9.97 -10.83
CA ALA A 8 1.85 11.01 -10.22
C ALA A 8 1.75 10.92 -8.68
N ALA A 9 2.07 9.76 -8.09
CA ALA A 9 2.04 9.54 -6.65
C ALA A 9 3.43 9.61 -5.99
N ALA A 10 4.51 9.76 -6.76
CA ALA A 10 5.88 9.62 -6.26
C ALA A 10 6.22 10.63 -5.16
N GLU A 11 5.97 11.92 -5.39
CA GLU A 11 6.23 12.98 -4.39
C GLU A 11 5.45 12.75 -3.09
N ARG A 12 4.20 12.31 -3.20
CA ARG A 12 3.37 11.99 -2.03
C ARG A 12 3.96 10.84 -1.23
N VAL A 13 4.43 9.78 -1.89
CA VAL A 13 4.98 8.60 -1.23
C VAL A 13 6.36 8.91 -0.60
N LEU A 14 7.17 9.74 -1.25
CA LEU A 14 8.40 10.28 -0.65
C LEU A 14 8.09 11.12 0.59
N GLY A 15 7.08 11.99 0.53
CA GLY A 15 6.62 12.79 1.68
C GLY A 15 6.09 11.97 2.86
N LEU A 16 5.74 10.69 2.64
CA LEU A 16 5.37 9.73 3.69
C LEU A 16 6.56 8.96 4.28
N GLY A 17 7.79 9.21 3.79
CA GLY A 17 9.02 8.63 4.32
C GLY A 17 9.62 7.49 3.50
N ALA A 18 9.15 7.25 2.27
CA ALA A 18 9.87 6.36 1.35
C ALA A 18 11.24 6.97 1.01
N MET A 19 12.28 6.13 0.97
CA MET A 19 13.63 6.56 0.59
C MET A 19 13.80 6.61 -0.93
N GLU A 20 13.07 5.74 -1.62
CA GLU A 20 13.10 5.58 -3.07
C GLU A 20 11.69 5.23 -3.54
N VAL A 21 11.30 5.76 -4.70
CA VAL A 21 10.05 5.40 -5.37
C VAL A 21 10.34 4.93 -6.78
N VAL A 22 9.78 3.78 -7.13
CA VAL A 22 9.89 3.15 -8.45
C VAL A 22 8.51 3.05 -9.09
N ASP A 23 8.37 3.41 -10.37
CA ASP A 23 7.08 3.30 -11.05
C ASP A 23 6.79 1.85 -11.47
N TYR A 24 5.79 1.22 -10.83
CA TYR A 24 5.40 -0.16 -11.13
C TYR A 24 4.68 -0.32 -12.46
N HIS A 25 4.25 0.77 -13.12
CA HIS A 25 3.68 0.68 -14.47
C HIS A 25 4.74 0.40 -15.55
N ASP A 26 6.02 0.63 -15.24
CA ASP A 26 7.10 0.18 -16.10
C ASP A 26 7.20 -1.35 -16.02
N PRO A 27 7.00 -2.10 -17.10
CA PRO A 27 7.04 -3.58 -17.05
C PRO A 27 8.41 -4.12 -16.62
N ASN A 28 9.47 -3.31 -16.72
CA ASN A 28 10.84 -3.66 -16.30
C ASN A 28 11.22 -3.03 -14.95
N TRP A 29 10.25 -2.54 -14.17
CA TRP A 29 10.52 -1.84 -12.92
C TRP A 29 11.41 -2.67 -11.98
N SER A 30 11.15 -3.97 -11.85
CA SER A 30 11.86 -4.85 -10.92
C SER A 30 13.34 -4.98 -11.25
N ALA A 31 13.69 -5.03 -12.54
CA ALA A 31 15.07 -5.06 -13.00
C ALA A 31 15.87 -3.78 -12.67
N LYS A 32 15.18 -2.67 -12.38
CA LYS A 32 15.79 -1.39 -12.02
C LYS A 32 15.96 -1.24 -10.51
N VAL A 33 15.34 -2.11 -9.71
CA VAL A 33 15.40 -2.06 -8.25
C VAL A 33 16.58 -2.90 -7.77
N ARG A 34 17.39 -2.32 -6.88
CA ARG A 34 18.39 -3.11 -6.14
C ARG A 34 17.66 -4.01 -5.15
N GLY A 35 17.58 -5.30 -5.45
CA GLY A 35 16.98 -6.32 -4.58
C GLY A 35 17.80 -6.64 -3.33
N GLY A 36 17.44 -7.75 -2.68
CA GLY A 36 17.99 -8.17 -1.39
C GLY A 36 17.17 -7.69 -0.19
N PHE A 37 15.89 -7.38 -0.38
CA PHE A 37 15.01 -6.93 0.69
C PHE A 37 14.72 -8.05 1.69
N ASP A 38 14.69 -7.72 2.98
CA ASP A 38 14.24 -8.64 4.04
C ASP A 38 12.78 -9.06 3.87
N ALA A 39 11.95 -8.14 3.37
CA ALA A 39 10.54 -8.38 3.14
C ALA A 39 9.97 -7.53 2.00
N ALA A 40 8.90 -8.03 1.37
CA ALA A 40 8.07 -7.32 0.42
C ALA A 40 6.60 -7.34 0.86
N LEU A 41 5.93 -6.19 0.75
CA LEU A 41 4.49 -6.05 0.94
C LEU A 41 3.85 -5.68 -0.39
N ILE A 42 3.05 -6.58 -0.95
CA ILE A 42 2.38 -6.40 -2.23
C ILE A 42 1.04 -5.71 -2.00
N ILE A 43 0.90 -4.53 -2.59
CA ILE A 43 -0.30 -3.67 -2.46
C ILE A 43 -0.92 -3.31 -3.80
N ALA A 44 -0.32 -3.76 -4.90
CA ALA A 44 -0.76 -3.55 -6.27
C ALA A 44 -0.83 -4.91 -6.96
N THR A 45 -1.97 -5.19 -7.61
CA THR A 45 -2.21 -6.47 -8.27
C THR A 45 -1.17 -6.73 -9.35
N SER A 46 -0.83 -8.00 -9.56
CA SER A 46 0.07 -8.42 -10.65
C SER A 46 1.50 -7.91 -10.49
N THR A 47 1.91 -7.53 -9.28
CA THR A 47 3.30 -7.13 -8.97
C THR A 47 4.04 -8.15 -8.12
N ALA A 48 3.35 -9.16 -7.57
CA ALA A 48 3.94 -10.12 -6.63
C ALA A 48 5.06 -10.96 -7.26
N ASP A 49 4.82 -11.58 -8.42
CA ASP A 49 5.83 -12.39 -9.13
C ASP A 49 7.07 -11.58 -9.51
N ALA A 50 6.88 -10.32 -9.94
CA ALA A 50 7.98 -9.44 -10.28
C ALA A 50 8.77 -8.97 -9.05
N ALA A 51 8.14 -8.93 -7.87
CA ALA A 51 8.75 -8.53 -6.62
C ALA A 51 9.49 -9.68 -5.91
N LEU A 52 9.08 -10.93 -6.11
CA LEU A 52 9.65 -12.10 -5.45
C LEU A 52 11.19 -12.22 -5.63
N PRO A 53 11.77 -12.02 -6.83
CA PRO A 53 13.24 -12.04 -7.01
C PRO A 53 13.98 -10.95 -6.23
N LEU A 54 13.29 -9.88 -5.83
CA LEU A 54 13.89 -8.77 -5.07
C LEU A 54 14.00 -9.11 -3.58
N VAL A 55 13.28 -10.12 -3.09
CA VAL A 55 13.36 -10.59 -1.70
C VAL A 55 14.57 -11.52 -1.57
N ARG A 56 15.36 -11.32 -0.51
CA ARG A 56 16.51 -12.20 -0.21
C ARG A 56 16.04 -13.59 0.22
N ASP A 57 16.91 -14.58 0.07
CA ASP A 57 16.68 -15.92 0.58
C ASP A 57 16.37 -15.88 2.09
N GLY A 58 15.39 -16.69 2.52
CA GLY A 58 14.90 -16.67 3.90
C GLY A 58 14.07 -15.43 4.27
N GLY A 59 13.73 -14.57 3.30
CA GLY A 59 12.92 -13.36 3.51
C GLY A 59 11.42 -13.63 3.62
N ARG A 60 10.61 -12.58 3.45
CA ARG A 60 9.14 -12.66 3.57
C ARG A 60 8.43 -11.88 2.48
N LEU A 61 7.41 -12.46 1.87
CA LEU A 61 6.51 -11.78 0.96
C LEU A 61 5.08 -11.90 1.49
N CYS A 62 4.43 -10.76 1.68
CA CYS A 62 3.05 -10.67 2.11
C CYS A 62 2.24 -9.97 1.02
N SER A 63 1.13 -10.55 0.56
CA SER A 63 0.25 -9.90 -0.43
C SER A 63 -1.09 -9.48 0.16
N LEU A 64 -1.50 -8.23 -0.11
CA LEU A 64 -2.87 -7.75 0.13
C LEU A 64 -3.80 -8.01 -1.07
N THR A 65 -3.23 -8.43 -2.20
CA THR A 65 -3.93 -8.56 -3.49
C THR A 65 -4.34 -9.99 -3.82
N SER A 66 -4.20 -10.92 -2.87
CA SER A 66 -4.55 -12.35 -3.05
C SER A 66 -3.82 -13.00 -4.22
N ASP A 67 -2.55 -12.59 -4.42
CA ASP A 67 -1.67 -13.03 -5.50
C ASP A 67 -0.26 -13.38 -4.97
N ALA A 68 -0.14 -13.76 -3.69
CA ALA A 68 1.13 -14.24 -3.15
C ALA A 68 1.63 -15.46 -3.95
N PRO A 69 2.88 -15.45 -4.45
CA PRO A 69 3.46 -16.57 -5.19
C PRO A 69 3.75 -17.75 -4.25
N PRO A 70 3.91 -18.97 -4.79
CA PRO A 70 4.40 -20.11 -4.02
C PRO A 70 5.75 -19.80 -3.33
N GLU A 71 5.98 -20.44 -2.18
CA GLU A 71 7.25 -20.31 -1.46
C GLU A 71 8.42 -20.89 -2.28
N GLU A 72 9.52 -20.13 -2.36
CA GLU A 72 10.78 -20.55 -2.97
C GLU A 72 11.97 -19.94 -2.20
N ARG A 73 13.18 -20.48 -2.36
CA ARG A 73 14.40 -19.92 -1.74
C ARG A 73 14.30 -19.67 -0.22
N GLY A 74 13.44 -20.43 0.46
CA GLY A 74 13.12 -20.26 1.89
C GLY A 74 12.33 -18.98 2.23
N ILE A 75 11.76 -18.30 1.24
CA ILE A 75 10.93 -17.11 1.42
C ILE A 75 9.54 -17.54 1.87
N MET A 76 9.11 -17.07 3.04
CA MET A 76 7.73 -17.22 3.48
C MET A 76 6.83 -16.35 2.61
N SER A 77 5.75 -16.93 2.06
CA SER A 77 4.84 -16.22 1.15
C SER A 77 3.39 -16.46 1.55
N TRP A 78 2.63 -15.40 1.80
CA TRP A 78 1.23 -15.52 2.20
C TRP A 78 0.37 -14.32 1.81
N ASP A 79 -0.93 -14.57 1.67
CA ASP A 79 -1.94 -13.53 1.54
C ASP A 79 -2.38 -13.05 2.93
N LEU A 80 -2.39 -11.73 3.13
CA LEU A 80 -2.89 -11.10 4.33
C LEU A 80 -4.33 -10.64 4.12
N TYR A 81 -5.21 -11.21 4.95
CA TYR A 81 -6.59 -10.79 5.07
C TYR A 81 -6.77 -10.07 6.39
N VAL A 82 -7.42 -8.91 6.35
CA VAL A 82 -7.61 -8.07 7.53
C VAL A 82 -8.73 -8.65 8.39
N GLU A 83 -8.45 -8.83 9.67
CA GLU A 83 -9.43 -9.16 10.69
C GLU A 83 -9.69 -7.96 11.60
N PRO A 84 -10.94 -7.74 12.07
CA PRO A 84 -11.22 -6.71 13.06
C PRO A 84 -10.44 -6.95 14.36
N ASN A 85 -9.63 -5.98 14.76
CA ASN A 85 -8.84 -6.05 16.00
C ASN A 85 -8.99 -4.75 16.80
N ALA A 86 -9.80 -4.79 17.86
CA ALA A 86 -10.08 -3.63 18.69
C ALA A 86 -8.82 -3.07 19.38
N ALA A 87 -7.92 -3.94 19.85
CA ALA A 87 -6.69 -3.50 20.52
C ALA A 87 -5.76 -2.74 19.55
N GLN A 88 -5.60 -3.23 18.32
CA GLN A 88 -4.84 -2.51 17.29
C GLN A 88 -5.51 -1.19 16.90
N LEU A 89 -6.84 -1.15 16.80
CA LEU A 89 -7.57 0.08 16.52
C LEU A 89 -7.39 1.14 17.61
N VAL A 90 -7.37 0.74 18.89
CA VAL A 90 -7.06 1.65 20.00
C VAL A 90 -5.65 2.24 19.85
N GLN A 91 -4.64 1.41 19.57
CA GLN A 91 -3.27 1.88 19.36
C GLN A 91 -3.16 2.87 18.19
N LEU A 92 -3.82 2.59 17.06
CA LEU A 92 -3.84 3.49 15.91
C LEU A 92 -4.55 4.82 16.23
N ALA A 93 -5.64 4.78 17.00
CA ALA A 93 -6.35 5.98 17.44
C ALA A 93 -5.49 6.85 18.37
N GLU A 94 -4.76 6.24 19.30
CA GLU A 94 -3.81 6.93 20.17
C GLU A 94 -2.67 7.59 19.37
N GLN A 95 -2.10 6.89 18.39
CA GLN A 95 -1.08 7.45 17.50
C GLN A 95 -1.62 8.61 16.65
N ALA A 96 -2.86 8.51 16.17
CA ALA A 96 -3.51 9.58 15.44
C ALA A 96 -3.75 10.82 16.34
N ALA A 97 -4.23 10.62 17.57
CA ALA A 97 -4.42 11.68 18.56
C ALA A 97 -3.11 12.34 18.97
N ALA A 98 -2.02 11.58 19.08
CA ALA A 98 -0.68 12.08 19.37
C ALA A 98 0.02 12.73 18.15
N GLY A 99 -0.58 12.64 16.95
CA GLY A 99 -0.01 13.17 15.71
C GLY A 99 1.20 12.39 15.16
N THR A 100 1.49 11.22 15.72
CA THR A 100 2.57 10.32 15.24
C THR A 100 2.11 9.48 14.06
N LEU A 101 0.79 9.26 13.93
CA LEU A 101 0.14 8.78 12.70
C LEU A 101 -0.66 9.92 12.08
N LYS A 102 -0.24 10.39 10.89
CA LYS A 102 -0.93 11.47 10.18
C LYS A 102 -1.91 10.90 9.16
N LEU A 103 -3.18 11.30 9.27
CA LEU A 103 -4.23 11.00 8.32
C LEU A 103 -4.74 12.30 7.71
N ALA A 104 -4.95 12.32 6.39
CA ALA A 104 -5.55 13.45 5.68
C ALA A 104 -6.83 12.99 4.94
N PRO A 105 -7.88 12.60 5.67
CA PRO A 105 -9.14 12.24 5.05
C PRO A 105 -9.81 13.45 4.40
N GLU A 106 -10.55 13.22 3.32
CA GLU A 106 -11.42 14.21 2.68
C GLU A 106 -12.85 13.98 3.20
N PRO A 107 -13.36 14.81 4.13
CA PRO A 107 -14.74 14.73 4.55
C PRO A 107 -15.64 15.25 3.42
N LEU A 108 -16.65 14.47 3.05
CA LEU A 108 -17.67 14.89 2.09
C LEU A 108 -19.07 14.69 2.67
N PRO A 109 -20.04 15.56 2.36
CA PRO A 109 -21.43 15.35 2.72
C PRO A 109 -21.96 14.01 2.19
N LEU A 110 -22.83 13.35 2.96
CA LEU A 110 -23.39 12.05 2.58
C LEU A 110 -24.08 12.05 1.20
N ASN A 111 -24.71 13.17 0.81
CA ASN A 111 -25.36 13.31 -0.50
C ASN A 111 -24.37 13.34 -1.68
N GLU A 112 -23.07 13.58 -1.44
CA GLU A 112 -22.01 13.48 -2.45
C GLU A 112 -21.47 12.05 -2.61
N GLY A 113 -21.95 11.10 -1.83
CA GLY A 113 -21.55 9.69 -1.87
C GLY A 113 -21.44 9.08 -3.26
N PRO A 114 -22.42 9.26 -4.17
CA PRO A 114 -22.34 8.75 -5.54
C PRO A 114 -21.14 9.30 -6.33
N ALA A 115 -20.89 10.62 -6.26
CA ALA A 115 -19.77 11.25 -6.96
C ALA A 115 -18.42 10.84 -6.33
N ALA A 116 -18.37 10.74 -5.00
CA ALA A 116 -17.22 10.24 -4.27
C ALA A 116 -16.86 8.80 -4.67
N PHE A 117 -17.86 7.92 -4.74
CA PHE A 117 -17.67 6.54 -5.17
C PHE A 117 -17.12 6.47 -6.61
N ALA A 118 -17.69 7.23 -7.55
CA ALA A 118 -17.22 7.30 -8.93
C ALA A 118 -15.74 7.74 -9.03
N ARG A 119 -15.31 8.69 -8.19
CA ARG A 119 -13.89 9.12 -8.10
C ARG A 119 -12.99 8.00 -7.59
N VAL A 120 -13.41 7.25 -6.58
CA VAL A 120 -12.61 6.18 -5.96
C VAL A 120 -12.44 5.00 -6.91
N VAL A 121 -13.52 4.49 -7.50
CA VAL A 121 -13.46 3.31 -8.38
C VAL A 121 -12.67 3.54 -9.67
N THR A 122 -12.52 4.81 -10.09
CA THR A 122 -11.70 5.19 -11.24
C THR A 122 -10.25 5.52 -10.87
N GLY A 123 -9.84 5.33 -9.61
CA GLY A 123 -8.49 5.65 -9.13
C GLY A 123 -8.20 7.16 -9.03
N ARG A 124 -9.21 8.03 -9.23
CA ARG A 124 -9.07 9.49 -9.27
C ARG A 124 -9.14 10.15 -7.88
N ALA A 125 -9.12 9.36 -6.81
CA ALA A 125 -9.06 9.86 -5.44
C ALA A 125 -7.68 10.43 -5.05
N GLY A 126 -6.63 10.25 -5.88
CA GLY A 126 -5.30 10.81 -5.61
C GLY A 126 -4.65 10.30 -4.33
N GLY A 127 -5.05 9.11 -3.86
CA GLY A 127 -4.60 8.54 -2.59
C GLY A 127 -5.34 9.08 -1.35
N LYS A 128 -6.28 10.03 -1.51
CA LYS A 128 -7.10 10.52 -0.40
C LYS A 128 -8.11 9.47 0.05
N LYS A 129 -8.32 9.39 1.36
CA LYS A 129 -9.37 8.57 1.96
C LYS A 129 -10.60 9.45 2.15
N ILE A 130 -11.70 9.11 1.50
CA ILE A 130 -12.94 9.87 1.60
C ILE A 130 -13.75 9.34 2.78
N VAL A 131 -14.27 10.25 3.62
CA VAL A 131 -15.18 9.91 4.72
C VAL A 131 -16.49 10.66 4.50
N LEU A 132 -17.59 9.93 4.41
CA LEU A 132 -18.91 10.55 4.27
C LEU A 132 -19.43 10.97 5.65
N THR A 133 -19.77 12.24 5.80
CA THR A 133 -20.30 12.81 7.03
C THR A 133 -21.77 13.13 6.88
N ARG A 134 -22.54 12.97 7.96
CA ARG A 134 -23.87 13.57 8.04
C ARG A 134 -23.68 15.10 8.05
N ALA A 135 -24.40 15.80 7.17
CA ALA A 135 -24.44 17.25 7.17
C ALA A 135 -25.05 17.78 8.48
#